data_AF-A0A7V3ML48-F1
#
_entry.id   AF-A0A7V3ML48-F1
#
_cell.length_a   1.000
_cell.length_b   1.000
_cell.length_c   1.000
_cell.angle_alpha   90.00
_cell.angle_beta   90.00
_cell.angle_gamma   90.00
#
_symmetry.space_group_name_H-M   'P 1'
#
loop_
_entity.id
_entity.type
_entity.pdbx_description
1 polymer ?
#
loop_
_entity_poly.entity_id
_entity_poly.type
_entity_poly.pdbx_seq_one_letter_code
_entity_poly.pdbx_strand_id
1 'polypeptide(L)'
;KSPLEFTAPQDRAMVAENIRKRMHGETKSMTYGFKALRKDGTLVDVEVHDAFTTFRGRPAIIGSLVDNTERKRYVEALQDSEERYRQLFEHSPDMLFLISAQTGTFIAMNPAVTQQLGYAPYDVLGKSPWDISPEFQPDGRSSKEAALSLMASQTGAPAKRFEWVHKRKDGSLADCEVSLIGYRFHGEDLIQAIVRDVTDRKRAEEQRRQLERDLEEQKRSFYRETILSVTDSTLDICDWPDVEPYLANAQETVEVNEVAEVGNARRKVEEFCRQHGMQEDRLRDFIIAVGEAITNAIKHGTRGKVYVGDNEESVWVAVSDEGPGIESLILPRAVLLRGFSTKPSLGLGYSIMLEVCDRILLCTGKTGTTVVLMKDKAQRELDINEYLPDTWDSIPS
;
A
#
# COMPACT_ATOMS: atom_id res chain seq x y z
N LYS A 1 -47.26 -62.53 11.12
CA LYS A 1 -46.97 -61.16 11.57
C LYS A 1 -47.46 -60.21 10.50
N SER A 2 -48.30 -59.25 10.86
CA SER A 2 -48.83 -58.27 9.91
C SER A 2 -47.71 -57.36 9.42
N PRO A 3 -47.64 -56.99 8.13
CA PRO A 3 -46.69 -55.98 7.65
C PRO A 3 -46.73 -54.68 8.45
N LEU A 4 -47.90 -54.33 9.03
CA LEU A 4 -48.09 -53.15 9.89
C LEU A 4 -47.28 -53.18 11.19
N GLU A 5 -46.87 -54.36 11.67
CA GLU A 5 -46.00 -54.49 12.85
C GLU A 5 -44.61 -53.88 12.61
N PHE A 6 -44.15 -53.87 11.36
CA PHE A 6 -42.85 -53.37 10.95
C PHE A 6 -42.95 -52.00 10.25
N THR A 7 -44.14 -51.41 10.15
CA THR A 7 -44.34 -50.07 9.56
C THR A 7 -44.26 -49.00 10.66
N ALA A 8 -43.54 -47.91 10.37
CA ALA A 8 -43.45 -46.74 11.24
C ALA A 8 -44.84 -46.14 11.51
N PRO A 9 -45.14 -45.64 12.72
CA PRO A 9 -46.48 -45.20 13.10
C PRO A 9 -47.15 -44.24 12.12
N GLN A 10 -46.40 -43.29 11.56
CA GLN A 10 -46.89 -42.30 10.59
C GLN A 10 -47.39 -42.91 9.27
N ASP A 11 -46.84 -44.05 8.84
CA ASP A 11 -47.15 -44.64 7.54
C ASP A 11 -48.14 -45.82 7.64
N ARG A 12 -48.51 -46.23 8.86
CA ARG A 12 -49.40 -47.38 9.10
C ARG A 12 -50.77 -47.22 8.44
N ALA A 13 -51.35 -46.03 8.48
CA ALA A 13 -52.65 -45.76 7.88
C ALA A 13 -52.63 -45.96 6.36
N MET A 14 -51.60 -45.42 5.70
CA MET A 14 -51.39 -45.59 4.26
C MET A 14 -51.16 -47.06 3.89
N VAL A 15 -50.27 -47.75 4.62
CA VAL A 15 -49.98 -49.17 4.36
C VAL A 15 -51.23 -50.03 4.55
N ALA A 16 -52.02 -49.79 5.60
CA ALA A 16 -53.26 -50.52 5.86
C ALA A 16 -54.30 -50.33 4.74
N GLU A 17 -54.47 -49.10 4.26
CA GLU A 17 -55.38 -48.82 3.16
C GLU A 17 -54.92 -49.47 1.85
N ASN A 18 -53.61 -49.43 1.55
CA ASN A 18 -53.05 -50.09 0.37
C ASN A 18 -53.21 -51.62 0.45
N ILE A 19 -53.11 -52.23 1.64
CA ILE A 19 -53.41 -53.66 1.84
C ILE A 19 -54.90 -53.93 1.61
N ARG A 20 -55.80 -53.10 2.16
CA ARG A 20 -57.26 -53.24 2.00
C ARG A 20 -57.65 -53.23 0.53
N LYS A 21 -57.20 -52.24 -0.24
CA LYS A 21 -57.48 -52.10 -1.68
C LYS A 21 -57.06 -53.34 -2.48
N ARG A 22 -55.89 -53.92 -2.17
CA ARG A 22 -55.40 -55.15 -2.81
C ARG A 22 -56.21 -56.38 -2.42
N MET A 23 -56.55 -56.55 -1.16
CA MET A 23 -57.33 -57.70 -0.68
C MET A 23 -58.77 -57.73 -1.20
N HIS A 24 -59.34 -56.55 -1.50
CA HIS A 24 -60.68 -56.42 -2.07
C HIS A 24 -60.68 -56.41 -3.62
N GLY A 25 -59.52 -56.58 -4.25
CA GLY A 25 -59.41 -56.62 -5.71
C GLY A 25 -59.57 -55.27 -6.41
N GLU A 26 -59.58 -54.15 -5.68
CA GLU A 26 -59.67 -52.79 -6.24
C GLU A 26 -58.42 -52.45 -7.07
N THR A 27 -57.27 -53.05 -6.72
CA THR A 27 -56.00 -52.91 -7.46
C THR A 27 -55.25 -54.23 -7.53
N LYS A 28 -54.72 -54.58 -8.72
CA LYS A 28 -53.97 -55.83 -8.93
C LYS A 28 -52.52 -55.77 -8.45
N SER A 29 -51.88 -54.62 -8.53
CA SER A 29 -50.51 -54.38 -8.05
C SER A 29 -50.34 -52.94 -7.57
N MET A 30 -49.35 -52.71 -6.70
CA MET A 30 -48.97 -51.38 -6.22
C MET A 30 -47.46 -51.31 -5.96
N THR A 31 -46.89 -50.16 -6.30
CA THR A 31 -45.53 -49.76 -5.90
C THR A 31 -45.61 -48.48 -5.09
N TYR A 32 -45.07 -48.46 -3.88
CA TYR A 32 -45.04 -47.25 -3.05
C TYR A 32 -43.92 -47.32 -1.98
N GLY A 33 -43.50 -46.16 -1.47
CA GLY A 33 -42.51 -46.07 -0.40
C GLY A 33 -43.15 -45.86 0.98
N PHE A 34 -42.55 -46.41 2.04
CA PHE A 34 -42.90 -46.11 3.43
C PHE A 34 -41.69 -46.33 4.36
N LYS A 35 -41.74 -45.79 5.57
CA LYS A 35 -40.73 -46.03 6.61
C LYS A 35 -41.03 -47.32 7.36
N ALA A 36 -40.09 -48.25 7.34
CA ALA A 36 -40.15 -49.50 8.10
C ALA A 36 -39.21 -49.46 9.31
N LEU A 37 -39.53 -50.27 10.32
CA LEU A 37 -38.74 -50.49 11.54
C LEU A 37 -37.99 -51.82 11.41
N ARG A 38 -36.67 -51.78 11.47
CA ARG A 38 -35.83 -52.97 11.61
C ARG A 38 -36.00 -53.59 13.01
N LYS A 39 -35.54 -54.82 13.20
CA LYS A 39 -35.65 -55.55 14.49
C LYS A 39 -34.91 -54.84 15.63
N ASP A 40 -33.87 -54.07 15.32
CA ASP A 40 -33.10 -53.28 16.28
C ASP A 40 -33.73 -51.91 16.60
N GLY A 41 -34.89 -51.59 16.00
CA GLY A 41 -35.60 -50.32 16.18
C GLY A 41 -35.18 -49.22 15.20
N THR A 42 -34.21 -49.45 14.31
CA THR A 42 -33.80 -48.43 13.32
C THR A 42 -34.86 -48.24 12.22
N LEU A 43 -35.06 -46.99 11.81
CA LEU A 43 -35.97 -46.62 10.73
C LEU A 43 -35.26 -46.70 9.37
N VAL A 44 -35.91 -47.31 8.39
CA VAL A 44 -35.44 -47.43 7.01
C VAL A 44 -36.50 -47.02 6.01
N ASP A 45 -36.10 -46.36 4.94
CA ASP A 45 -36.93 -46.04 3.80
C ASP A 45 -37.03 -47.26 2.89
N VAL A 46 -38.23 -47.83 2.79
CA VAL A 46 -38.47 -49.05 2.01
C VAL A 46 -39.43 -48.74 0.87
N GLU A 47 -39.08 -49.20 -0.33
CA GLU A 47 -39.98 -49.28 -1.47
C GLU A 47 -40.56 -50.68 -1.54
N VAL A 48 -41.88 -50.78 -1.66
CA VAL A 48 -42.57 -52.05 -1.76
C VAL A 48 -43.15 -52.23 -3.14
N HIS A 49 -42.94 -53.42 -3.73
CA HIS A 49 -43.57 -53.85 -4.98
C HIS A 49 -44.45 -55.06 -4.69
N ASP A 50 -45.76 -54.83 -4.67
CA ASP A 50 -46.69 -55.86 -4.25
C ASP A 50 -47.76 -56.16 -5.31
N ALA A 51 -48.17 -57.42 -5.38
CA ALA A 51 -49.25 -57.89 -6.23
C ALA A 51 -50.23 -58.78 -5.48
N PHE A 52 -51.49 -58.73 -5.89
CA PHE A 52 -52.50 -59.68 -5.45
C PHE A 52 -52.26 -61.04 -6.11
N THR A 53 -52.41 -62.11 -5.33
CA THR A 53 -52.31 -63.48 -5.82
C THR A 53 -53.25 -64.41 -5.05
N THR A 54 -53.36 -65.65 -5.49
CA THR A 54 -54.07 -66.71 -4.76
C THR A 54 -53.06 -67.75 -4.31
N PHE A 55 -52.97 -68.01 -3.01
CA PHE A 55 -52.12 -69.05 -2.45
C PHE A 55 -52.99 -70.14 -1.83
N ARG A 56 -52.90 -71.37 -2.35
CA ARG A 56 -53.70 -72.53 -1.91
C ARG A 56 -55.22 -72.25 -1.88
N GLY A 57 -55.72 -71.56 -2.91
CA GLY A 57 -57.14 -71.22 -3.05
C GLY A 57 -57.63 -70.06 -2.18
N ARG A 58 -56.74 -69.35 -1.46
CA ARG A 58 -57.09 -68.19 -0.62
C ARG A 58 -56.44 -66.90 -1.15
N PRO A 59 -57.12 -65.74 -1.07
CA PRO A 59 -56.54 -64.44 -1.39
C PRO A 59 -55.25 -64.19 -0.60
N ALA A 60 -54.21 -63.74 -1.30
CA ALA A 60 -52.89 -63.46 -0.73
C ALA A 60 -52.24 -62.26 -1.42
N ILE A 61 -51.25 -61.67 -0.77
CA ILE A 61 -50.39 -60.62 -1.33
C ILE A 61 -48.98 -61.18 -1.38
N ILE A 62 -48.33 -61.05 -2.54
CA ILE A 62 -46.90 -61.32 -2.69
C ILE A 62 -46.19 -60.00 -2.98
N GLY A 63 -45.00 -59.84 -2.40
CA GLY A 63 -44.33 -58.56 -2.31
C GLY A 63 -42.84 -58.65 -2.17
N SER A 64 -42.12 -57.70 -2.74
CA SER A 64 -40.72 -57.43 -2.42
C SER A 64 -40.58 -56.07 -1.72
N LEU A 65 -39.70 -56.02 -0.73
CA LEU A 65 -39.34 -54.82 0.02
C LEU A 65 -37.89 -54.51 -0.31
N VAL A 66 -37.63 -53.33 -0.88
CA VAL A 66 -36.30 -52.84 -1.21
C VAL A 66 -35.94 -51.71 -0.26
N ASP A 67 -34.88 -51.90 0.53
CA ASP A 67 -34.34 -50.83 1.36
C ASP A 67 -33.61 -49.81 0.46
N ASN A 68 -34.16 -48.61 0.38
CA ASN A 68 -33.64 -47.50 -0.42
C ASN A 68 -33.04 -46.39 0.48
N THR A 69 -32.82 -46.66 1.76
CA THR A 69 -32.35 -45.66 2.75
C THR A 69 -31.01 -45.05 2.34
N GLU A 70 -30.02 -45.88 2.02
CA GLU A 70 -28.68 -45.40 1.65
C GLU A 70 -28.71 -44.59 0.35
N ARG A 71 -29.44 -45.08 -0.65
CA ARG A 71 -29.59 -44.38 -1.93
C ARG A 71 -30.20 -42.98 -1.75
N LYS A 72 -31.28 -42.85 -0.96
CA LYS A 72 -31.90 -41.55 -0.68
C LYS A 72 -30.94 -40.62 0.07
N ARG A 73 -30.24 -41.12 1.08
CA ARG A 73 -29.23 -40.34 1.84
C ARG A 73 -28.11 -39.84 0.95
N TYR A 74 -27.60 -40.65 0.02
CA TYR A 74 -26.57 -40.21 -0.92
C TYR A 74 -27.07 -39.12 -1.87
N VAL A 75 -28.30 -39.23 -2.37
CA VAL A 75 -28.90 -38.20 -3.23
C VAL A 75 -29.12 -36.91 -2.46
N GLU A 76 -29.66 -36.97 -1.24
CA GLU A 76 -29.86 -35.79 -0.39
C GLU A 76 -28.53 -35.14 0.00
N ALA A 77 -27.52 -35.93 0.36
CA ALA A 77 -26.20 -35.42 0.69
C ALA A 77 -25.50 -34.78 -0.52
N LEU A 78 -25.68 -35.34 -1.73
CA LEU A 78 -25.17 -34.74 -2.96
C LEU A 78 -25.87 -33.41 -3.25
N GLN A 79 -27.20 -33.36 -3.14
CA GLN A 79 -27.97 -32.12 -3.34
C GLN A 79 -27.61 -31.03 -2.34
N ASP A 80 -27.48 -31.36 -1.06
CA ASP A 80 -27.05 -30.42 0.00
C ASP A 80 -25.62 -29.93 -0.24
N SER A 81 -24.72 -30.81 -0.68
CA SER A 81 -23.35 -30.44 -1.05
C SER A 81 -23.33 -29.50 -2.27
N GLU A 82 -24.05 -29.83 -3.34
CA GLU A 82 -24.17 -28.98 -4.53
C GLU A 82 -24.75 -27.60 -4.22
N GLU A 83 -25.79 -27.53 -3.40
CA GLU A 83 -26.42 -26.28 -2.98
C GLU A 83 -25.45 -25.43 -2.16
N ARG A 84 -24.71 -26.03 -1.22
CA ARG A 84 -23.68 -25.31 -0.45
C ARG A 84 -22.59 -24.74 -1.34
N TYR A 85 -22.06 -25.54 -2.28
CA TYR A 85 -21.03 -25.05 -3.20
C TYR A 85 -21.54 -23.96 -4.12
N ARG A 86 -22.79 -24.07 -4.61
CA ARG A 86 -23.43 -23.02 -5.40
C ARG A 86 -23.54 -21.73 -4.60
N GLN A 87 -23.99 -21.79 -3.35
CA GLN A 87 -24.11 -20.60 -2.49
C GLN A 87 -22.75 -19.94 -2.23
N LEU A 88 -21.68 -20.72 -2.02
CA LEU A 88 -20.33 -20.17 -1.87
C LEU A 88 -19.85 -19.42 -3.11
N PHE A 89 -20.16 -19.95 -4.30
CA PHE A 89 -19.82 -19.29 -5.56
C PHE A 89 -20.66 -18.03 -5.79
N GLU A 90 -21.98 -18.12 -5.61
CA GLU A 90 -22.93 -17.03 -5.88
C GLU A 90 -22.79 -15.85 -4.91
N HIS A 91 -22.48 -16.12 -3.63
CA HIS A 91 -22.37 -15.11 -2.59
C HIS A 91 -20.92 -14.71 -2.26
N SER A 92 -19.94 -15.16 -3.04
CA SER A 92 -18.56 -14.69 -2.89
C SER A 92 -18.48 -13.18 -3.12
N PRO A 93 -17.86 -12.40 -2.21
CA PRO A 93 -17.66 -10.97 -2.40
C PRO A 93 -16.60 -10.67 -3.46
N ASP A 94 -15.66 -11.58 -3.67
CA ASP A 94 -14.68 -11.48 -4.74
C ASP A 94 -15.31 -11.96 -6.06
N MET A 95 -14.89 -11.33 -7.15
CA MET A 95 -15.27 -11.71 -8.51
C MET A 95 -14.59 -13.02 -8.87
N LEU A 96 -15.39 -14.00 -9.29
CA LEU A 96 -14.89 -15.31 -9.69
C LEU A 96 -15.12 -15.50 -11.17
N PHE A 97 -14.07 -15.87 -11.88
CA PHE A 97 -14.14 -16.33 -13.26
C PHE A 97 -13.58 -17.74 -13.37
N LEU A 98 -14.14 -18.50 -14.30
CA LEU A 98 -13.58 -19.75 -14.78
C LEU A 98 -13.22 -19.57 -16.25
N ILE A 99 -12.00 -19.95 -16.62
CA ILE A 99 -11.43 -19.80 -17.96
C ILE A 99 -11.04 -21.18 -18.48
N SER A 100 -11.41 -21.49 -19.72
CA SER A 100 -10.89 -22.67 -20.42
C SER A 100 -9.45 -22.41 -20.84
N ALA A 101 -8.50 -23.23 -20.40
CA ALA A 101 -7.10 -23.06 -20.78
C ALA A 101 -6.86 -23.36 -22.28
N GLN A 102 -7.73 -24.13 -22.93
CA GLN A 102 -7.62 -24.48 -24.35
C GLN A 102 -8.02 -23.30 -25.24
N THR A 103 -9.09 -22.59 -24.88
CA THR A 103 -9.62 -21.47 -25.69
C THR A 103 -9.16 -20.11 -25.19
N GLY A 104 -8.75 -20.00 -23.92
CA GLY A 104 -8.42 -18.73 -23.28
C GLY A 104 -9.65 -17.83 -23.05
N THR A 105 -10.84 -18.43 -22.95
CA THR A 105 -12.12 -17.71 -22.82
C THR A 105 -12.82 -17.99 -21.50
N PHE A 106 -13.61 -17.03 -21.03
CA PHE A 106 -14.46 -17.18 -19.85
C PHE A 106 -15.59 -18.16 -20.12
N ILE A 107 -15.71 -19.20 -19.29
CA ILE A 107 -16.76 -20.22 -19.37
C ILE A 107 -17.77 -20.12 -18.21
N ALA A 108 -17.38 -19.52 -17.10
CA ALA A 108 -18.31 -19.20 -16.00
C ALA A 108 -17.86 -17.93 -15.26
N MET A 109 -18.82 -17.29 -14.61
CA MET A 109 -18.59 -16.12 -13.75
C MET A 109 -19.64 -16.08 -12.64
N ASN A 110 -19.27 -15.55 -11.46
CA ASN A 110 -20.24 -15.36 -10.38
C ASN A 110 -20.97 -14.01 -10.48
N PRO A 111 -22.06 -13.80 -9.72
CA PRO A 111 -22.82 -12.54 -9.73
C PRO A 111 -22.00 -11.31 -9.33
N ALA A 112 -20.96 -11.46 -8.51
CA ALA A 112 -20.11 -10.34 -8.09
C ALA A 112 -19.45 -9.62 -9.27
N VAL A 113 -19.11 -10.33 -10.34
CA VAL A 113 -18.59 -9.70 -11.57
C VAL A 113 -19.61 -8.75 -12.19
N THR A 114 -20.89 -9.14 -12.23
CA THR A 114 -21.95 -8.28 -12.74
C THR A 114 -22.14 -7.07 -11.85
N GLN A 115 -22.10 -7.25 -10.54
CA GLN A 115 -22.25 -6.17 -9.57
C GLN A 115 -21.09 -5.17 -9.61
N GLN A 116 -19.85 -5.62 -9.80
CA GLN A 116 -18.64 -4.78 -9.71
C GLN A 116 -18.16 -4.23 -11.05
N LEU A 117 -18.25 -5.01 -12.14
CA LEU A 117 -17.83 -4.56 -13.48
C LEU A 117 -18.99 -4.12 -14.37
N GLY A 118 -20.25 -4.42 -13.98
CA GLY A 118 -21.44 -4.03 -14.74
C GLY A 118 -21.75 -4.92 -15.96
N TYR A 119 -20.98 -5.98 -16.20
CA TYR A 119 -21.23 -6.90 -17.31
C TYR A 119 -22.22 -7.99 -16.96
N ALA A 120 -23.16 -8.25 -17.86
CA ALA A 120 -24.00 -9.43 -17.79
C ALA A 120 -23.25 -10.66 -18.29
N PRO A 121 -23.65 -11.89 -17.92
CA PRO A 121 -22.98 -13.11 -18.37
C PRO A 121 -22.81 -13.21 -19.89
N TYR A 122 -23.84 -12.85 -20.66
CA TYR A 122 -23.77 -12.87 -22.13
C TYR A 122 -22.79 -11.85 -22.73
N ASP A 123 -22.37 -10.83 -21.95
CA ASP A 123 -21.37 -9.87 -22.40
C ASP A 123 -19.94 -10.39 -22.25
N VAL A 124 -19.71 -11.43 -21.45
CA VAL A 124 -18.36 -11.86 -21.01
C VAL A 124 -18.06 -13.31 -21.37
N LEU A 125 -19.05 -14.20 -21.26
CA LEU A 125 -18.84 -15.61 -21.57
C LEU A 125 -18.45 -15.78 -23.04
N GLY A 126 -17.42 -16.58 -23.29
CA GLY A 126 -16.81 -16.77 -24.62
C GLY A 126 -15.82 -15.67 -25.02
N LYS A 127 -15.65 -14.61 -24.23
CA LYS A 127 -14.60 -13.60 -24.43
C LYS A 127 -13.34 -13.94 -23.63
N SER A 128 -12.25 -13.30 -23.98
CA SER A 128 -10.97 -13.44 -23.29
C SER A 128 -10.74 -12.32 -22.27
N PRO A 129 -9.84 -12.51 -21.28
CA PRO A 129 -9.59 -11.50 -20.25
C PRO A 129 -9.20 -10.11 -20.77
N TRP A 130 -8.51 -10.02 -21.91
CA TRP A 130 -8.14 -8.74 -22.51
C TRP A 130 -9.33 -7.99 -23.14
N ASP A 131 -10.44 -8.66 -23.45
CA ASP A 131 -11.62 -8.01 -24.05
C ASP A 131 -12.40 -7.14 -23.05
N ILE A 132 -12.20 -7.38 -21.75
CA ILE A 132 -12.78 -6.61 -20.64
C ILE A 132 -11.71 -5.81 -19.87
N SER A 133 -10.61 -5.48 -20.54
CA SER A 133 -9.45 -4.78 -19.98
C SER A 133 -9.07 -3.59 -20.87
N PRO A 134 -8.34 -2.58 -20.36
CA PRO A 134 -7.75 -1.53 -21.20
C PRO A 134 -6.70 -2.11 -22.16
N GLU A 135 -6.19 -1.30 -23.08
CA GLU A 135 -5.18 -1.75 -24.05
C GLU A 135 -3.87 -2.20 -23.37
N PHE A 136 -3.44 -1.47 -22.35
CA PHE A 136 -2.20 -1.70 -21.60
C PHE A 136 -2.46 -1.92 -20.11
N GLN A 137 -1.61 -2.74 -19.50
CA GLN A 137 -1.61 -3.02 -18.06
C GLN A 137 -0.56 -2.16 -17.32
N PRO A 138 -0.60 -2.08 -15.97
CA PRO A 138 0.31 -1.24 -15.19
C PRO A 138 1.81 -1.52 -15.40
N ASP A 139 2.16 -2.72 -15.89
CA ASP A 139 3.53 -3.11 -16.23
C ASP A 139 3.97 -2.68 -17.64
N GLY A 140 3.10 -1.98 -18.37
CA GLY A 140 3.34 -1.47 -19.72
C GLY A 140 3.10 -2.47 -20.85
N ARG A 141 2.80 -3.75 -20.55
CA ARG A 141 2.49 -4.75 -21.58
C ARG A 141 1.06 -4.59 -22.09
N SER A 142 0.81 -5.02 -23.33
CA SER A 142 -0.57 -5.10 -23.81
C SER A 142 -1.35 -6.14 -23.00
N SER A 143 -2.63 -5.90 -22.75
CA SER A 143 -3.49 -6.83 -22.00
C SER A 143 -3.53 -8.22 -22.63
N LYS A 144 -3.48 -8.30 -23.96
CA LYS A 144 -3.48 -9.58 -24.67
C LYS A 144 -2.21 -10.39 -24.39
N GLU A 145 -1.03 -9.77 -24.54
CA GLU A 145 0.26 -10.44 -24.30
C GLU A 145 0.41 -10.86 -22.83
N ALA A 146 0.06 -9.97 -21.90
CA ALA A 146 0.16 -10.25 -20.48
C ALA A 146 -0.75 -11.43 -20.07
N ALA A 147 -2.00 -11.43 -20.52
CA ALA A 147 -2.94 -12.50 -20.22
C ALA A 147 -2.52 -13.85 -20.84
N LEU A 148 -2.05 -13.88 -22.09
CA LEU A 148 -1.55 -15.10 -22.72
C LEU A 148 -0.35 -15.68 -21.96
N SER A 149 0.60 -14.82 -21.58
CA SER A 149 1.76 -15.21 -20.76
C SER A 149 1.34 -15.79 -19.41
N LEU A 150 0.36 -15.14 -18.75
CA LEU A 150 -0.16 -15.61 -17.47
C LEU A 150 -0.85 -16.96 -17.60
N MET A 151 -1.76 -17.13 -18.56
CA MET A 151 -2.48 -18.39 -18.77
C MET A 151 -1.54 -19.55 -19.13
N ALA A 152 -0.59 -19.32 -20.04
CA ALA A 152 0.41 -20.35 -20.41
C ALA A 152 1.25 -20.81 -19.22
N SER A 153 1.46 -19.94 -18.22
CA SER A 153 2.25 -20.25 -17.02
C SER A 153 1.48 -21.01 -15.92
N GLN A 154 0.15 -21.20 -16.05
CA GLN A 154 -0.67 -21.77 -14.97
C GLN A 154 -0.87 -23.29 -15.03
N THR A 155 -0.63 -23.94 -16.17
CA THR A 155 -0.86 -25.39 -16.30
C THR A 155 0.13 -26.18 -15.42
N GLY A 156 -0.34 -26.67 -14.27
CA GLY A 156 0.48 -27.43 -13.32
C GLY A 156 1.36 -26.59 -12.38
N ALA A 157 1.13 -25.29 -12.32
CA ALA A 157 1.90 -24.34 -11.49
C ALA A 157 1.15 -23.95 -10.20
N PRO A 158 1.84 -23.49 -9.15
CA PRO A 158 1.20 -22.94 -7.96
C PRO A 158 0.42 -21.66 -8.30
N ALA A 159 -0.54 -21.33 -7.43
CA ALA A 159 -1.35 -20.12 -7.57
C ALA A 159 -0.49 -18.86 -7.73
N LYS A 160 -0.84 -18.01 -8.69
CA LYS A 160 -0.09 -16.79 -8.99
C LYS A 160 -0.94 -15.56 -8.72
N ARG A 161 -0.39 -14.62 -7.96
CA ARG A 161 -1.02 -13.34 -7.62
C ARG A 161 -0.34 -12.20 -8.37
N PHE A 162 -1.12 -11.28 -8.94
CA PHE A 162 -0.63 -10.11 -9.66
C PHE A 162 -1.69 -8.99 -9.69
N GLU A 163 -1.25 -7.80 -10.05
CA GLU A 163 -2.13 -6.67 -10.28
C GLU A 163 -2.61 -6.65 -11.74
N TRP A 164 -3.87 -6.27 -11.93
CA TRP A 164 -4.52 -6.20 -13.22
C TRP A 164 -5.51 -5.04 -13.23
N VAL A 165 -5.66 -4.36 -14.35
CA VAL A 165 -6.70 -3.34 -14.53
C VAL A 165 -7.80 -3.92 -15.42
N HIS A 166 -9.02 -3.93 -14.90
CA HIS A 166 -10.22 -4.25 -15.68
C HIS A 166 -10.93 -2.97 -16.14
N LYS A 167 -11.65 -3.06 -17.26
CA LYS A 167 -12.50 -1.99 -17.77
C LYS A 167 -13.97 -2.37 -17.51
N ARG A 168 -14.66 -1.58 -16.69
CA ARG A 168 -16.10 -1.74 -16.43
C ARG A 168 -16.93 -1.45 -17.69
N LYS A 169 -18.17 -1.91 -17.71
CA LYS A 169 -19.09 -1.73 -18.86
C LYS A 169 -19.35 -0.25 -19.19
N ASP A 170 -19.33 0.62 -18.19
CA ASP A 170 -19.45 2.08 -18.36
C ASP A 170 -18.18 2.77 -18.89
N GLY A 171 -17.08 2.02 -19.02
CA GLY A 171 -15.79 2.50 -19.49
C GLY A 171 -14.80 2.90 -18.39
N SER A 172 -15.24 2.98 -17.13
CA SER A 172 -14.35 3.27 -15.99
C SER A 172 -13.37 2.12 -15.74
N LEU A 173 -12.22 2.43 -15.14
CA LEU A 173 -11.19 1.44 -14.82
C LEU A 173 -11.29 0.98 -13.37
N ALA A 174 -11.07 -0.32 -13.17
CA ALA A 174 -11.00 -0.98 -11.88
C ALA A 174 -9.58 -1.51 -11.69
N ASP A 175 -8.88 -1.02 -10.66
CA ASP A 175 -7.64 -1.64 -10.21
C ASP A 175 -8.00 -2.92 -9.45
N CYS A 176 -7.51 -4.05 -9.94
CA CYS A 176 -7.80 -5.34 -9.38
C CYS A 176 -6.53 -6.09 -8.99
N GLU A 177 -6.70 -6.91 -7.97
CA GLU A 177 -5.74 -7.93 -7.61
C GLU A 177 -6.30 -9.30 -8.03
N VAL A 178 -5.53 -10.03 -8.82
CA VAL A 178 -5.96 -11.30 -9.41
C VAL A 178 -5.12 -12.43 -8.84
N SER A 179 -5.79 -13.49 -8.40
CA SER A 179 -5.18 -14.77 -8.08
C SER A 179 -5.64 -15.81 -9.10
N LEU A 180 -4.70 -16.35 -9.88
CA LEU A 180 -4.96 -17.42 -10.84
C LEU A 180 -4.58 -18.77 -10.25
N ILE A 181 -5.47 -19.75 -10.44
CA ILE A 181 -5.30 -21.13 -10.00
C ILE A 181 -5.61 -22.04 -11.19
N GLY A 182 -4.58 -22.71 -11.72
CA GLY A 182 -4.73 -23.72 -12.76
C GLY A 182 -4.98 -25.11 -12.18
N TYR A 183 -5.96 -25.85 -12.70
CA TYR A 183 -6.21 -27.24 -12.31
C TYR A 183 -6.80 -28.05 -13.46
N ARG A 184 -6.72 -29.39 -13.35
CA ARG A 184 -7.32 -30.31 -14.32
C ARG A 184 -8.59 -30.93 -13.75
N PHE A 185 -9.68 -30.89 -14.51
CA PHE A 185 -10.97 -31.45 -14.13
C PHE A 185 -11.54 -32.27 -15.29
N HIS A 186 -11.82 -33.56 -15.05
CA HIS A 186 -12.29 -34.52 -16.08
C HIS A 186 -11.48 -34.53 -17.40
N GLY A 187 -10.18 -34.21 -17.33
CA GLY A 187 -9.28 -34.18 -18.50
C GLY A 187 -9.18 -32.81 -19.18
N GLU A 188 -9.93 -31.80 -18.71
CA GLU A 188 -9.86 -30.43 -19.18
C GLU A 188 -8.99 -29.58 -18.26
N ASP A 189 -8.09 -28.78 -18.83
CA ASP A 189 -7.31 -27.79 -18.08
C ASP A 189 -8.16 -26.50 -17.93
N LEU A 190 -8.39 -26.11 -16.68
CA LEU A 190 -9.18 -24.95 -16.27
C LEU A 190 -8.32 -23.98 -15.48
N ILE A 191 -8.65 -22.69 -15.60
CA ILE A 191 -8.03 -21.62 -14.82
C ILE A 191 -9.13 -20.88 -14.07
N GLN A 192 -9.10 -20.94 -12.75
CA GLN A 192 -9.92 -20.10 -11.90
C GLN A 192 -9.21 -18.78 -11.64
N ALA A 193 -9.92 -17.66 -11.84
CA ALA A 193 -9.45 -16.34 -11.47
C ALA A 193 -10.32 -15.79 -10.33
N ILE A 194 -9.66 -15.46 -9.21
CA ILE A 194 -10.26 -14.71 -8.10
C ILE A 194 -9.78 -13.28 -8.25
N VAL A 195 -10.71 -12.35 -8.47
CA VAL A 195 -10.43 -10.96 -8.77
C VAL A 195 -11.03 -10.09 -7.66
N ARG A 196 -10.20 -9.29 -7.02
CA ARG A 196 -10.61 -8.35 -5.98
C ARG A 196 -10.41 -6.93 -6.46
N ASP A 197 -11.48 -6.14 -6.48
CA ASP A 197 -11.38 -4.70 -6.72
C ASP A 197 -10.68 -4.01 -5.54
N VAL A 198 -9.57 -3.33 -5.83
CA VAL A 198 -8.75 -2.57 -4.88
C VAL A 198 -8.65 -1.10 -5.27
N THR A 199 -9.53 -0.62 -6.16
CA THR A 199 -9.53 0.75 -6.68
C THR A 199 -9.58 1.78 -5.56
N ASP A 200 -10.56 1.68 -4.66
CA ASP A 200 -10.74 2.64 -3.56
C ASP A 200 -9.57 2.60 -2.58
N ARG A 201 -9.04 1.41 -2.30
CA ARG A 201 -7.87 1.23 -1.44
C ARG A 201 -6.64 1.92 -2.04
N LYS A 202 -6.36 1.72 -3.33
CA LYS A 202 -5.23 2.34 -4.01
C LYS A 202 -5.39 3.86 -4.10
N ARG A 203 -6.60 4.37 -4.39
CA ARG A 203 -6.88 5.81 -4.40
C ARG A 203 -6.66 6.44 -3.03
N ALA A 204 -7.14 5.81 -1.96
CA ALA A 204 -6.92 6.29 -0.60
C ALA A 204 -5.44 6.28 -0.22
N GLU A 205 -4.70 5.23 -0.61
CA GLU A 205 -3.26 5.15 -0.36
C GLU A 205 -2.48 6.24 -1.10
N GLU A 206 -2.82 6.52 -2.36
CA GLU A 206 -2.18 7.58 -3.15
C GLU A 206 -2.53 8.98 -2.61
N GLN A 207 -3.79 9.21 -2.28
CA GLN A 207 -4.22 10.47 -1.64
C GLN A 207 -3.48 10.70 -0.31
N ARG A 208 -3.31 9.67 0.51
CA ARG A 208 -2.53 9.77 1.75
C ARG A 208 -1.08 10.13 1.45
N ARG A 209 -0.44 9.46 0.49
CA ARG A 209 0.94 9.76 0.09
C ARG A 209 1.11 11.19 -0.42
N GLN A 210 0.14 11.70 -1.19
CA GLN A 210 0.15 13.07 -1.65
C GLN A 210 0.03 14.06 -0.50
N LEU A 211 -0.95 13.85 0.39
CA LEU A 211 -1.13 14.69 1.58
C LEU A 211 0.09 14.69 2.51
N GLU A 212 0.78 13.55 2.63
CA GLU A 212 2.03 13.47 3.40
C GLU A 212 3.13 14.32 2.80
N ARG A 213 3.29 14.31 1.46
CA ARG A 213 4.25 15.19 0.77
C ARG A 213 3.89 16.66 0.93
N ASP A 214 2.63 17.03 0.68
CA ASP A 214 2.16 18.41 0.79
C ASP A 214 2.37 18.95 2.22
N LEU A 215 2.12 18.12 3.23
CA LEU A 215 2.34 18.47 4.63
C LEU A 215 3.83 18.64 4.96
N GLU A 216 4.72 17.79 4.41
CA GLU A 216 6.17 17.93 4.60
C GLU A 216 6.69 19.23 3.98
N GLU A 217 6.24 19.58 2.77
CA GLU A 217 6.59 20.83 2.09
C GLU A 217 6.09 22.05 2.87
N GLN A 218 4.83 22.05 3.32
CA GLN A 218 4.26 23.13 4.13
C GLN A 218 5.02 23.30 5.46
N LYS A 219 5.38 22.20 6.14
CA LYS A 219 6.20 22.26 7.36
C LYS A 219 7.56 22.89 7.10
N ARG A 220 8.23 22.50 6.02
CA ARG A 220 9.54 23.04 5.66
C ARG A 220 9.47 24.54 5.38
N SER A 221 8.48 24.97 4.60
CA SER A 221 8.23 26.39 4.31
C SER A 221 7.92 27.19 5.57
N PHE A 222 7.03 26.68 6.44
CA PHE A 222 6.69 27.32 7.71
C PHE A 222 7.92 27.50 8.63
N TYR A 223 8.75 26.46 8.77
CA TYR A 223 9.96 26.55 9.58
C TYR A 223 10.98 27.52 9.00
N ARG A 224 11.15 27.55 7.67
CA ARG A 224 12.01 28.53 6.99
C ARG A 224 11.58 29.97 7.30
N GLU A 225 10.31 30.29 7.08
CA GLU A 225 9.77 31.64 7.34
C GLU A 225 9.87 32.04 8.82
N THR A 226 9.57 31.11 9.73
CA THR A 226 9.66 31.37 11.17
C THR A 226 11.10 31.64 11.61
N ILE A 227 12.05 30.84 11.13
CA ILE A 227 13.47 30.98 11.50
C ILE A 227 14.05 32.26 10.90
N LEU A 228 13.75 32.56 9.63
CA LEU A 228 14.11 33.85 9.01
C LEU A 228 13.58 35.03 9.83
N SER A 229 12.30 35.00 10.21
CA SER A 229 11.68 36.09 10.98
C SER A 229 12.25 36.23 12.40
N VAL A 230 12.56 35.13 13.09
CA VAL A 230 13.05 35.17 14.49
C VAL A 230 14.53 35.54 14.56
N THR A 231 15.27 35.34 13.46
CA THR A 231 16.71 35.65 13.37
C THR A 231 16.99 36.97 12.67
N ASP A 232 15.98 37.83 12.47
CA ASP A 232 16.12 39.10 11.75
C ASP A 232 16.78 38.93 10.36
N SER A 233 16.40 37.86 9.64
CA SER A 233 16.96 37.46 8.34
C SER A 233 18.43 37.01 8.36
N THR A 234 19.05 36.86 9.53
CA THR A 234 20.43 36.36 9.66
C THR A 234 20.53 34.91 9.22
N LEU A 235 19.57 34.03 9.54
CA LEU A 235 19.61 32.61 9.17
C LEU A 235 18.51 32.24 8.17
N ASP A 236 18.92 31.84 6.96
CA ASP A 236 18.03 31.31 5.93
C ASP A 236 18.20 29.80 5.78
N ILE A 237 17.10 29.05 5.89
CA ILE A 237 17.08 27.62 5.57
C ILE A 237 16.79 27.48 4.08
N CYS A 238 17.77 27.02 3.32
CA CYS A 238 17.76 27.09 1.87
C CYS A 238 17.89 25.70 1.21
N ASP A 239 17.86 25.69 -0.11
CA ASP A 239 18.07 24.50 -0.94
C ASP A 239 19.47 24.48 -1.54
N TRP A 240 19.85 23.33 -2.11
CA TRP A 240 21.18 23.15 -2.72
C TRP A 240 21.58 24.25 -3.72
N PRO A 241 20.70 24.72 -4.63
CA PRO A 241 21.04 25.78 -5.58
C PRO A 241 21.47 27.10 -4.93
N ASP A 242 21.06 27.35 -3.68
CA ASP A 242 21.42 28.56 -2.94
C ASP A 242 22.83 28.48 -2.34
N VAL A 243 23.31 27.27 -2.02
CA VAL A 243 24.64 27.05 -1.41
C VAL A 243 25.71 26.64 -2.41
N GLU A 244 25.34 25.98 -3.51
CA GLU A 244 26.26 25.50 -4.55
C GLU A 244 27.25 26.57 -5.06
N PRO A 245 26.85 27.84 -5.30
CA PRO A 245 27.78 28.87 -5.76
C PRO A 245 28.93 29.14 -4.79
N TYR A 246 28.72 29.00 -3.48
CA TYR A 246 29.74 29.25 -2.46
C TYR A 246 30.79 28.14 -2.40
N LEU A 247 30.40 26.92 -2.75
CA LEU A 247 31.31 25.78 -2.85
C LEU A 247 32.07 25.81 -4.18
N ALA A 248 31.39 26.14 -5.28
CA ALA A 248 31.98 26.17 -6.62
C ALA A 248 33.01 27.30 -6.78
N ASN A 249 32.77 28.46 -6.15
CA ASN A 249 33.65 29.62 -6.22
C ASN A 249 34.62 29.72 -5.02
N ALA A 250 34.80 28.64 -4.27
CA ALA A 250 35.74 28.61 -3.17
C ALA A 250 37.19 28.78 -3.66
N GLN A 251 37.92 29.71 -3.08
CA GLN A 251 39.34 29.92 -3.37
C GLN A 251 40.23 28.95 -2.59
N GLU A 252 39.79 28.53 -1.41
CA GLU A 252 40.45 27.51 -0.61
C GLU A 252 39.49 26.41 -0.17
N THR A 253 40.01 25.19 -0.04
CA THR A 253 39.26 24.06 0.49
C THR A 253 40.13 23.26 1.46
N VAL A 254 39.53 22.86 2.59
CA VAL A 254 40.17 22.08 3.64
C VAL A 254 39.28 20.90 4.00
N GLU A 255 39.80 19.69 3.83
CA GLU A 255 39.12 18.50 4.35
C GLU A 255 39.38 18.35 5.85
N VAL A 256 38.34 18.01 6.58
CA VAL A 256 38.36 17.76 8.02
C VAL A 256 37.61 16.46 8.25
N ASN A 257 38.31 15.43 8.68
CA ASN A 257 37.74 14.11 8.96
C ASN A 257 37.70 13.82 10.46
N GLU A 258 38.56 14.49 11.25
CA GLU A 258 38.66 14.27 12.69
C GLU A 258 38.64 15.57 13.50
N VAL A 259 38.21 15.47 14.77
CA VAL A 259 38.14 16.63 15.69
C VAL A 259 39.51 17.29 15.90
N ALA A 260 40.60 16.52 15.83
CA ALA A 260 41.97 17.04 15.96
C ALA A 260 42.35 18.01 14.82
N GLU A 261 41.72 17.87 13.65
CA GLU A 261 42.02 18.66 12.45
C GLU A 261 41.31 20.03 12.45
N VAL A 262 40.28 20.21 13.30
CA VAL A 262 39.50 21.44 13.43
C VAL A 262 40.39 22.65 13.77
N GLY A 263 41.45 22.46 14.57
CA GLY A 263 42.39 23.53 14.90
C GLY A 263 43.28 23.95 13.72
N ASN A 264 43.55 23.04 12.78
CA ASN A 264 44.29 23.35 11.56
C ASN A 264 43.39 24.07 10.55
N ALA A 265 42.16 23.59 10.36
CA ALA A 265 41.17 24.23 9.49
C ALA A 265 40.88 25.68 9.91
N ARG A 266 40.68 25.93 11.22
CA ARG A 266 40.50 27.29 11.75
C ARG A 266 41.66 28.23 11.41
N ARG A 267 42.90 27.78 11.57
CA ARG A 267 44.09 28.61 11.27
C ARG A 267 44.18 28.97 9.78
N LYS A 268 43.88 28.03 8.89
CA LYS A 268 43.83 28.30 7.44
C LYS A 268 42.75 29.33 7.09
N VAL A 269 41.55 29.16 7.63
CA VAL A 269 40.46 30.13 7.44
C VAL A 269 40.86 31.50 7.97
N GLU A 270 41.49 31.57 9.15
CA GLU A 270 41.97 32.81 9.76
C GLU A 270 43.02 33.52 8.89
N GLU A 271 44.01 32.78 8.39
CA GLU A 271 45.03 33.30 7.47
C GLU A 271 44.41 33.85 6.18
N PHE A 272 43.46 33.12 5.59
CA PHE A 272 42.72 33.56 4.41
C PHE A 272 41.97 34.87 4.68
N CYS A 273 41.17 34.93 5.76
CA CYS A 273 40.39 36.12 6.10
C CYS A 273 41.28 37.35 6.30
N ARG A 274 42.43 37.18 6.98
CA ARG A 274 43.40 38.26 7.21
C ARG A 274 44.03 38.76 5.91
N GLN A 275 44.34 37.86 4.98
CA GLN A 275 44.89 38.22 3.66
C GLN A 275 43.88 38.97 2.78
N HIS A 276 42.58 38.70 2.97
CA HIS A 276 41.50 39.30 2.18
C HIS A 276 40.87 40.52 2.86
N GLY A 277 41.59 41.15 3.79
CA GLY A 277 41.26 42.49 4.31
C GLY A 277 40.24 42.53 5.45
N MET A 278 39.97 41.40 6.12
CA MET A 278 39.09 41.39 7.29
C MET A 278 39.76 42.07 8.49
N GLN A 279 39.03 42.97 9.18
CA GLN A 279 39.52 43.65 10.38
C GLN A 279 39.67 42.67 11.57
N GLU A 280 40.69 42.89 12.40
CA GLU A 280 41.11 41.94 13.44
C GLU A 280 40.08 41.77 14.58
N ASP A 281 39.27 42.79 14.84
CA ASP A 281 38.16 42.76 15.79
C ASP A 281 37.02 41.85 15.32
N ARG A 282 36.70 41.85 14.02
CA ARG A 282 35.69 40.94 13.42
C ARG A 282 36.23 39.52 13.24
N LEU A 283 37.52 39.39 12.95
CA LEU A 283 38.18 38.12 12.64
C LEU A 283 38.07 37.13 13.81
N ARG A 284 38.33 37.57 15.04
CA ARG A 284 38.37 36.69 16.21
C ARG A 284 37.03 36.00 16.45
N ASP A 285 35.95 36.77 16.46
CA ASP A 285 34.62 36.22 16.73
C ASP A 285 34.16 35.31 15.57
N PHE A 286 34.44 35.72 14.32
CA PHE A 286 34.10 34.93 13.14
C PHE A 286 34.77 33.55 13.13
N ILE A 287 36.04 33.46 13.53
CA ILE A 287 36.76 32.18 13.62
C ILE A 287 36.18 31.27 14.72
N ILE A 288 35.58 31.83 15.78
CA ILE A 288 34.85 31.04 16.78
C ILE A 288 33.60 30.43 16.14
N ALA A 289 32.80 31.22 15.42
CA ALA A 289 31.62 30.75 14.71
C ALA A 289 31.96 29.65 13.67
N VAL A 290 33.02 29.85 12.89
CA VAL A 290 33.55 28.84 11.96
C VAL A 290 33.94 27.56 12.70
N GLY A 291 34.61 27.69 13.85
CA GLY A 291 34.98 26.55 14.69
C GLY A 291 33.79 25.71 15.13
N GLU A 292 32.69 26.35 15.51
CA GLU A 292 31.44 25.68 15.88
C GLU A 292 30.80 24.97 14.67
N ALA A 293 30.76 25.61 13.50
CA ALA A 293 30.25 24.98 12.27
C ALA A 293 31.04 23.72 11.88
N ILE A 294 32.38 23.81 11.85
CA ILE A 294 33.25 22.66 11.56
C ILE A 294 33.03 21.56 12.59
N THR A 295 32.98 21.92 13.88
CA THR A 295 32.77 20.94 14.95
C THR A 295 31.42 20.23 14.81
N ASN A 296 30.36 20.94 14.42
CA ASN A 296 29.06 20.34 14.17
C ASN A 296 29.08 19.39 12.96
N ALA A 297 29.72 19.78 11.86
CA ALA A 297 29.88 18.93 10.68
C ALA A 297 30.56 17.59 11.01
N ILE A 298 31.65 17.61 11.78
CA ILE A 298 32.36 16.38 12.19
C ILE A 298 31.58 15.57 13.23
N LYS A 299 30.90 16.25 14.16
CA LYS A 299 30.12 15.55 15.17
C LYS A 299 28.92 14.85 14.56
N HIS A 300 28.23 15.47 13.60
CA HIS A 300 26.96 14.99 13.08
C HIS A 300 27.09 14.23 11.76
N GLY A 301 28.12 14.48 10.96
CA GLY A 301 28.46 13.73 9.75
C GLY A 301 29.64 12.77 9.92
N THR A 302 30.07 12.16 8.80
CA THR A 302 31.20 11.23 8.72
C THR A 302 32.46 11.87 8.15
N ARG A 303 32.30 12.92 7.35
CA ARG A 303 33.36 13.73 6.74
C ARG A 303 32.91 15.18 6.69
N GLY A 304 33.83 16.11 6.94
CA GLY A 304 33.61 17.55 6.80
C GLY A 304 34.50 18.14 5.73
N LYS A 305 33.95 19.07 4.94
CA LYS A 305 34.72 19.91 4.01
C LYS A 305 34.43 21.37 4.30
N VAL A 306 35.51 22.14 4.39
CA VAL A 306 35.47 23.58 4.61
C VAL A 306 35.91 24.25 3.33
N TYR A 307 35.09 25.18 2.86
CA TYR A 307 35.30 25.97 1.67
C TYR A 307 35.35 27.44 2.09
N VAL A 308 36.33 28.18 1.59
CA VAL A 308 36.50 29.58 1.93
C VAL A 308 36.62 30.40 0.66
N GLY A 309 35.96 31.55 0.63
CA GLY A 309 36.13 32.52 -0.44
C GLY A 309 35.73 33.92 0.00
N ASP A 310 36.01 34.90 -0.85
CA ASP A 310 35.69 36.30 -0.62
C ASP A 310 35.12 37.00 -1.85
N ASN A 311 34.41 38.09 -1.60
CA ASN A 311 34.01 39.07 -2.62
C ASN A 311 34.46 40.46 -2.17
N GLU A 312 34.11 41.51 -2.91
CA GLU A 312 34.57 42.86 -2.61
C GLU A 312 34.23 43.31 -1.18
N GLU A 313 33.07 42.92 -0.65
CA GLU A 313 32.53 43.42 0.62
C GLU A 313 32.66 42.43 1.79
N SER A 314 32.71 41.13 1.53
CA SER A 314 32.52 40.08 2.53
C SER A 314 33.38 38.85 2.30
N VAL A 315 33.55 38.05 3.36
CA VAL A 315 34.16 36.72 3.32
C VAL A 315 33.08 35.70 3.66
N TRP A 316 33.10 34.54 2.99
CA TRP A 316 32.26 33.40 3.35
C TRP A 316 33.07 32.16 3.66
N VAL A 317 32.52 31.34 4.56
CA VAL A 317 33.01 30.03 4.91
C VAL A 317 31.85 29.04 4.82
N ALA A 318 31.89 28.14 3.85
CA ALA A 318 30.94 27.04 3.75
C ALA A 318 31.51 25.78 4.40
N VAL A 319 30.76 25.18 5.32
CA VAL A 319 31.11 23.92 5.96
C VAL A 319 30.06 22.90 5.56
N SER A 320 30.48 21.84 4.86
CA SER A 320 29.61 20.76 4.42
C SER A 320 29.99 19.46 5.10
N ASP A 321 29.00 18.70 5.54
CA ASP A 321 29.15 17.32 6.00
C ASP A 321 28.45 16.30 5.11
N GLU A 322 28.92 15.06 5.18
CA GLU A 322 28.18 13.88 4.70
C GLU A 322 27.53 13.20 5.91
N GLY A 323 26.21 13.26 6.03
CA GLY A 323 25.50 12.84 7.23
C GLY A 323 23.99 12.71 7.04
N PRO A 324 23.23 12.39 8.10
CA PRO A 324 21.77 12.25 8.02
C PRO A 324 21.03 13.60 7.89
N GLY A 325 21.76 14.72 8.00
CA GLY A 325 21.18 16.06 8.07
C GLY A 325 20.49 16.34 9.41
N ILE A 326 19.78 17.47 9.46
CA ILE A 326 18.93 17.86 10.58
C ILE A 326 17.48 17.58 10.19
N GLU A 327 16.79 16.77 10.99
CA GLU A 327 15.36 16.50 10.76
C GLU A 327 14.52 17.78 10.90
N SER A 328 13.58 18.01 9.98
CA SER A 328 12.74 19.21 9.93
C SER A 328 12.01 19.49 11.26
N LEU A 329 11.60 18.45 11.98
CA LEU A 329 10.90 18.59 13.27
C LEU A 329 11.80 19.13 14.39
N ILE A 330 13.09 18.86 14.30
CA ILE A 330 14.09 19.26 15.29
C ILE A 330 14.75 20.58 14.88
N LEU A 331 14.70 20.94 13.60
CA LEU A 331 15.39 22.08 13.01
C LEU A 331 15.21 23.40 13.79
N PRO A 332 14.00 23.84 14.19
CA PRO A 332 13.86 25.05 15.00
C PRO A 332 14.55 24.97 16.36
N ARG A 333 14.51 23.81 17.01
CA ARG A 333 15.20 23.61 18.28
C ARG A 333 16.71 23.56 18.08
N ALA A 334 17.18 22.95 17.00
CA ALA A 334 18.59 22.85 16.67
C ALA A 334 19.25 24.22 16.46
N VAL A 335 18.54 25.16 15.82
CA VAL A 335 19.13 26.45 15.45
C VAL A 335 18.77 27.60 16.40
N LEU A 336 17.62 27.57 17.07
CA LEU A 336 17.16 28.67 17.93
C LEU A 336 17.33 28.40 19.43
N LEU A 337 17.26 27.14 19.89
CA LEU A 337 17.25 26.85 21.32
C LEU A 337 18.68 26.69 21.85
N ARG A 338 19.14 27.73 22.56
CA ARG A 338 20.43 27.71 23.26
C ARG A 338 20.51 26.50 24.22
N GLY A 339 21.56 25.70 24.10
CA GLY A 339 21.75 24.50 24.93
C GLY A 339 21.20 23.21 24.31
N PHE A 340 20.54 23.27 23.15
CA PHE A 340 19.99 22.09 22.50
C PHE A 340 21.03 21.37 21.63
N SER A 341 21.13 20.05 21.79
CA SER A 341 22.00 19.19 20.97
C SER A 341 21.47 17.77 20.93
N THR A 342 21.53 17.12 19.76
CA THR A 342 21.16 15.71 19.59
C THR A 342 22.30 14.75 19.91
N LYS A 343 23.52 15.27 20.06
CA LYS A 343 24.72 14.55 20.54
C LYS A 343 25.27 15.23 21.80
N PRO A 344 26.13 14.58 22.61
CA PRO A 344 26.71 15.22 23.81
C PRO A 344 27.50 16.49 23.43
N SER A 345 26.93 17.67 23.71
CA SER A 345 27.57 18.98 23.47
C SER A 345 26.88 20.08 24.30
N LEU A 346 27.48 21.27 24.35
CA LEU A 346 26.89 22.44 25.00
C LEU A 346 25.70 23.03 24.22
N GLY A 347 25.46 22.63 22.96
CA GLY A 347 24.33 23.10 22.16
C GLY A 347 24.32 24.62 21.92
N LEU A 348 25.51 25.24 21.86
CA LEU A 348 25.67 26.69 21.71
C LEU A 348 26.02 27.12 20.28
N GLY A 349 26.31 26.17 19.38
CA GLY A 349 26.91 26.46 18.08
C GLY A 349 26.10 27.47 17.25
N TYR A 350 24.82 27.22 17.01
CA TYR A 350 23.98 28.16 16.26
C TYR A 350 23.75 29.49 16.97
N SER A 351 23.68 29.50 18.31
CA SER A 351 23.58 30.77 19.05
C SER A 351 24.81 31.65 18.84
N ILE A 352 26.01 31.06 18.84
CA ILE A 352 27.26 31.78 18.55
C ILE A 352 27.28 32.24 17.08
N MET A 353 26.94 31.35 16.14
CA MET A 353 26.92 31.70 14.72
C MET A 353 25.94 32.85 14.45
N LEU A 354 24.74 32.83 15.04
CA LEU A 354 23.72 33.87 14.91
C LEU A 354 24.14 35.22 15.50
N GLU A 355 24.91 35.22 16.59
CA GLU A 355 25.41 36.45 17.23
C GLU A 355 26.57 37.07 16.45
N VAL A 356 27.34 36.25 15.75
CA VAL A 356 28.59 36.65 15.10
C VAL A 356 28.45 36.91 13.62
N CYS A 357 27.71 36.09 12.87
CA CYS A 357 27.66 36.19 11.40
C CYS A 357 26.65 37.24 10.94
N ASP A 358 26.96 37.93 9.83
CA ASP A 358 26.02 38.90 9.24
C ASP A 358 24.93 38.17 8.44
N ARG A 359 25.26 36.99 7.87
CA ARG A 359 24.30 36.10 7.21
C ARG A 359 24.74 34.65 7.29
N ILE A 360 23.78 33.74 7.38
CA ILE A 360 23.97 32.30 7.47
C ILE A 360 22.99 31.64 6.51
N LEU A 361 23.49 30.74 5.66
CA LEU A 361 22.66 29.84 4.86
C LEU A 361 22.79 28.42 5.42
N LEU A 362 21.66 27.75 5.62
CA LEU A 362 21.60 26.38 6.08
C LEU A 362 20.86 25.51 5.06
N CYS A 363 21.59 24.68 4.34
CA CYS A 363 21.04 23.65 3.49
C CYS A 363 21.19 22.30 4.21
N THR A 364 20.09 21.61 4.50
CA THR A 364 20.14 20.32 5.21
C THR A 364 19.14 19.33 4.62
N GLY A 365 19.56 18.06 4.52
CA GLY A 365 18.73 16.99 3.97
C GLY A 365 19.33 15.62 4.27
N LYS A 366 18.75 14.57 3.67
CA LYS A 366 19.12 13.17 3.95
C LYS A 366 20.57 12.80 3.57
N THR A 367 21.26 13.67 2.82
CA THR A 367 22.62 13.46 2.33
C THR A 367 23.67 14.24 3.10
N GLY A 368 23.28 15.15 4.00
CA GLY A 368 24.19 15.95 4.80
C GLY A 368 23.67 17.34 5.11
N THR A 369 24.50 18.13 5.78
CA THR A 369 24.24 19.55 6.04
C THR A 369 25.37 20.40 5.47
N THR A 370 25.01 21.53 4.88
CA THR A 370 25.93 22.58 4.45
C THR A 370 25.51 23.88 5.13
N VAL A 371 26.44 24.48 5.87
CA VAL A 371 26.27 25.78 6.52
C VAL A 371 27.21 26.78 5.86
N VAL A 372 26.69 27.86 5.31
CA VAL A 372 27.49 28.97 4.77
C VAL A 372 27.42 30.13 5.77
N LEU A 373 28.57 30.50 6.33
CA LEU A 373 28.72 31.64 7.22
C LEU A 373 29.28 32.82 6.42
N MET A 374 28.64 33.97 6.47
CA MET A 374 29.09 35.20 5.80
C MET A 374 29.35 36.29 6.84
N LYS A 375 30.43 37.05 6.60
CA LYS A 375 30.80 38.21 7.40
C LYS A 375 31.38 39.31 6.52
N ASP A 376 30.90 40.52 6.70
CA ASP A 376 31.44 41.72 6.06
C ASP A 376 32.86 41.99 6.55
N LYS A 377 33.74 42.40 5.62
CA LYS A 377 35.17 42.65 5.88
C LYS A 377 35.40 43.86 6.79
N ALA A 378 34.51 44.86 6.69
CA ALA A 378 34.52 46.08 7.47
C ALA A 378 33.13 46.34 8.08
N GLN A 379 33.09 47.10 9.17
CA GLN A 379 31.84 47.58 9.74
C GLN A 379 31.20 48.58 8.77
N ARG A 380 29.99 48.30 8.28
CA ARG A 380 29.20 49.33 7.57
C ARG A 380 28.88 50.45 8.56
N GLU A 381 29.45 51.63 8.35
CA GLU A 381 28.92 52.84 9.00
C GLU A 381 27.52 53.07 8.42
N LEU A 382 26.51 53.11 9.30
CA LEU A 382 25.17 53.52 8.91
C LEU A 382 25.22 55.00 8.52
N ASP A 383 25.31 55.28 7.22
CA ASP A 383 25.01 56.62 6.73
C ASP A 383 23.49 56.81 6.79
N ILE A 384 23.02 57.39 7.89
CA ILE A 384 21.61 57.72 8.09
C ILE A 384 21.05 58.49 6.89
N ASN A 385 21.87 59.27 6.18
CA ASN A 385 21.44 60.06 5.04
C ASN A 385 20.96 59.22 3.83
N GLU A 386 21.38 57.96 3.70
CA GLU A 386 20.88 57.06 2.64
C GLU A 386 19.45 56.55 2.92
N TYR A 387 18.97 56.65 4.16
CA TYR A 387 17.66 56.17 4.60
C TYR A 387 16.66 57.31 4.84
N LEU A 388 17.15 58.55 4.81
CA LEU A 388 16.30 59.72 4.93
C LEU A 388 15.59 59.95 3.58
N PRO A 389 14.25 60.07 3.55
CA PRO A 389 13.56 60.46 2.33
C PRO A 389 14.06 61.84 1.88
N ASP A 390 14.08 62.13 0.58
CA ASP A 390 14.55 63.40 -0.01
C ASP A 390 13.89 64.66 0.61
N THR A 391 12.78 64.48 1.32
CA THR A 391 12.02 65.52 2.02
C THR A 391 12.47 65.75 3.47
N TRP A 392 13.43 64.99 4.01
CA TRP A 392 13.86 65.08 5.41
C TRP A 392 14.30 66.50 5.81
N ASP A 393 15.10 67.15 4.96
CA ASP A 393 15.56 68.53 5.17
C ASP A 393 14.47 69.59 4.99
N SER A 394 13.30 69.19 4.48
CA SER A 394 12.14 70.08 4.29
C SER A 394 11.11 70.03 5.42
N ILE A 395 11.35 69.20 6.45
CA ILE A 395 10.52 69.14 7.66
C ILE A 395 10.86 70.35 8.54
N PRO A 396 9.93 71.29 8.78
CA PRO A 396 10.19 72.43 9.65
C PRO A 396 10.52 71.97 11.08
N SER A 397 11.50 72.64 11.69
CA SER A 397 11.99 72.37 13.06
C SER A 397 10.92 72.44 14.13
#